data_AF-A0AAD8NDT5-F1
#
_entry.id   AF-A0AAD8NDT5-F1
#
_cell.length_a   1.000
_cell.length_b   1.000
_cell.length_c   1.000
_cell.angle_alpha   90.00
_cell.angle_beta   90.00
_cell.angle_gamma   90.00
#
_symmetry.space_group_name_H-M   'P 1'
#
loop_
_entity.id
_entity.type
_entity.pdbx_description
1 polymer ?
#
loop_
_entity_poly.entity_id
_entity_poly.type
_entity_poly.pdbx_seq_one_letter_code
_entity_poly.pdbx_strand_id
1 'polypeptide(L)'
;MALPILSDLATEIVIPVCALIGIIFSLVQWVLVSQLYYGDDWEGLFEAITGYGLGGSSMALFGRVGGGIYTKAVDVGADLVGKVERNIPEDDPRNPALLQTMLEIMLVILQEWVPIFLAHMPSHLVLLLWLLLSPFLASITSSLQCVTPYFWIALPSSFTIFNFGTQKVVTNWQLFLCVCVGLWAGLIIGFVTEYYTSNAYSHVQDVVDSCRTGAATNVIFGLALGYKSVIILIFAIAVSIFVSFSFAAMYGIAVAALGMLSTIATGLAIDAYGPISDNAGGIAEMAGMSHRIRERTLERTSICKIALQSLQYPCIDLVSETSELLVARMSKLC
;
A
#
# COMPACT_ATOMS: atom_id res chain seq x y z
N MET A 1 -29.86 -17.02 0.21
CA MET A 1 -29.19 -17.18 -1.09
C MET A 1 -29.50 -15.94 -1.90
N ALA A 2 -28.68 -14.89 -1.75
CA ALA A 2 -28.87 -13.67 -2.52
C ALA A 2 -28.38 -13.93 -3.94
N LEU A 3 -29.29 -13.84 -4.91
CA LEU A 3 -28.98 -13.93 -6.33
C LEU A 3 -28.01 -12.77 -6.66
N PRO A 4 -26.85 -13.00 -7.30
CA PRO A 4 -26.03 -11.90 -7.77
C PRO A 4 -26.87 -11.07 -8.76
N ILE A 5 -26.95 -9.76 -8.51
CA ILE A 5 -27.78 -8.80 -9.29
C ILE A 5 -27.25 -8.68 -10.74
N LEU A 6 -26.01 -9.11 -10.98
CA LEU A 6 -25.33 -9.12 -12.27
C LEU A 6 -24.73 -10.51 -12.50
N SER A 7 -24.80 -11.05 -13.72
CA SER A 7 -24.05 -12.26 -14.08
C SER A 7 -22.54 -11.96 -14.04
N ASP A 8 -21.69 -12.95 -13.73
CA ASP A 8 -20.24 -12.76 -13.62
C ASP A 8 -19.65 -12.02 -14.84
N LEU A 9 -20.11 -12.40 -16.04
CA LEU A 9 -19.76 -11.77 -17.32
C LEU A 9 -20.16 -10.29 -17.39
N ALA A 10 -21.32 -9.93 -16.86
CA ALA A 10 -21.78 -8.54 -16.86
C ALA A 10 -20.96 -7.69 -15.89
N THR A 11 -20.49 -8.24 -14.77
CA THR A 11 -19.57 -7.53 -13.84
C THR A 11 -18.20 -7.31 -14.46
N GLU A 12 -17.66 -8.32 -15.15
CA GLU A 12 -16.37 -8.22 -15.85
C GLU A 12 -16.36 -7.17 -16.96
N ILE A 13 -17.53 -6.86 -17.55
CA ILE A 13 -17.65 -5.86 -18.63
C ILE A 13 -18.06 -4.48 -18.08
N VAL A 14 -19.02 -4.43 -17.17
CA VAL A 14 -19.59 -3.16 -16.68
C VAL A 14 -18.56 -2.36 -15.89
N ILE A 15 -17.76 -3.02 -15.02
CA ILE A 15 -16.75 -2.34 -14.20
C ILE A 15 -15.69 -1.63 -15.07
N PRO A 16 -15.01 -2.27 -16.03
CA PRO A 16 -14.03 -1.58 -16.87
C PRO A 16 -14.66 -0.54 -17.78
N VAL A 17 -15.89 -0.75 -18.26
CA VAL A 17 -16.60 0.26 -19.08
C VAL A 17 -16.93 1.50 -18.26
N CYS A 18 -17.44 1.36 -17.04
CA CYS A 18 -17.69 2.48 -16.13
C CYS A 18 -16.40 3.20 -15.76
N ALA A 19 -15.31 2.47 -15.51
CA ALA A 19 -13.99 3.06 -15.26
C ALA A 19 -13.50 3.87 -16.47
N LEU A 20 -13.64 3.33 -17.68
CA LEU A 20 -13.25 4.00 -18.93
C LEU A 20 -14.08 5.28 -19.16
N ILE A 21 -15.39 5.22 -18.92
CA ILE A 21 -16.27 6.39 -19.00
C ILE A 21 -15.84 7.47 -17.99
N GLY A 22 -15.55 7.08 -16.74
CA GLY A 22 -15.05 8.00 -15.72
C GLY A 22 -13.73 8.66 -16.11
N ILE A 23 -12.79 7.89 -16.67
CA ILE A 23 -11.51 8.39 -17.16
C ILE A 23 -11.73 9.38 -18.31
N ILE A 24 -12.54 9.03 -19.30
CA ILE A 24 -12.85 9.92 -20.44
C ILE A 24 -13.51 11.22 -19.94
N PHE A 25 -14.48 11.12 -19.04
CA PHE A 25 -15.14 12.28 -18.46
C PHE A 25 -14.15 13.20 -17.73
N SER A 26 -13.27 12.63 -16.91
CA SER A 26 -12.23 13.40 -16.20
C SER A 26 -11.24 14.08 -17.14
N LEU A 27 -10.82 13.40 -18.21
CA LEU A 27 -9.94 13.96 -19.25
C LEU A 27 -10.61 15.11 -20.02
N VAL A 28 -11.89 14.94 -20.36
CA VAL A 28 -12.67 15.99 -21.04
C VAL A 28 -12.84 17.19 -20.13
N GLN A 29 -13.17 16.99 -18.85
CA GLN A 29 -13.27 18.06 -17.87
C GLN A 29 -11.93 18.79 -17.69
N TRP A 30 -10.81 18.05 -17.63
CA TRP A 30 -9.47 18.63 -17.57
C TRP A 30 -9.17 19.53 -18.77
N VAL A 31 -9.39 19.03 -19.99
CA VAL A 31 -9.14 19.79 -21.22
C VAL A 31 -10.04 21.02 -21.29
N LEU A 32 -11.33 20.88 -20.98
CA LEU A 32 -12.27 22.00 -20.98
C LEU A 32 -11.89 23.07 -19.97
N VAL A 33 -11.58 22.70 -18.72
CA VAL A 33 -11.25 23.69 -17.67
C VAL A 33 -9.90 24.34 -17.95
N SER A 34 -8.88 23.58 -18.37
CA SER A 34 -7.55 24.13 -18.66
C SER A 34 -7.55 25.07 -19.87
N GLN A 35 -8.16 24.66 -20.99
CA GLN A 35 -8.12 25.44 -22.23
C GLN A 35 -9.15 26.58 -22.27
N LEU A 36 -10.35 26.37 -21.70
CA LEU A 36 -11.47 27.33 -21.85
C LEU A 36 -11.49 28.37 -20.73
N TYR A 37 -11.11 28.00 -19.50
CA TYR A 37 -11.24 28.88 -18.34
C TYR A 37 -9.93 29.59 -17.98
N TYR A 38 -8.81 28.85 -17.91
CA TYR A 38 -7.51 29.42 -17.51
C TYR A 38 -6.67 29.92 -18.69
N GLY A 39 -6.75 29.29 -19.87
CA GLY A 39 -6.02 29.73 -21.06
C GLY A 39 -4.50 29.74 -20.82
N ASP A 40 -3.91 30.93 -20.68
CA ASP A 40 -2.48 31.14 -20.41
C ASP A 40 -2.15 31.33 -18.91
N ASP A 41 -3.15 31.39 -18.02
CA ASP A 41 -2.93 31.50 -16.57
C ASP A 41 -2.63 30.14 -15.93
N TRP A 42 -1.39 29.68 -16.11
CA TRP A 42 -0.91 28.41 -15.57
C TRP A 42 -0.83 28.41 -14.04
N GLU A 43 -0.59 29.55 -13.40
CA GLU A 43 -0.50 29.65 -11.93
C GLU A 43 -1.86 29.39 -11.30
N GLY A 44 -2.91 30.07 -11.76
CA GLY A 44 -4.27 29.84 -11.29
C GLY A 44 -4.76 28.41 -11.58
N LEU A 45 -4.37 27.84 -12.72
CA LEU A 45 -4.70 26.46 -13.06
C LEU A 45 -4.09 25.47 -12.05
N PHE A 46 -2.77 25.56 -11.80
CA PHE A 46 -2.09 24.66 -10.85
C PHE A 46 -2.55 24.89 -9.41
N GLU A 47 -2.87 26.13 -9.03
CA GLU A 47 -3.46 26.42 -7.73
C GLU A 47 -4.83 25.72 -7.57
N ALA A 48 -5.71 25.80 -8.58
CA ALA A 48 -7.00 25.11 -8.55
C ALA A 48 -6.84 23.57 -8.45
N ILE A 49 -5.82 23.01 -9.10
CA ILE A 49 -5.52 21.57 -9.07
C ILE A 49 -5.10 21.10 -7.67
N THR A 50 -4.49 21.97 -6.85
CA THR A 50 -4.16 21.58 -5.46
C THR A 50 -5.42 21.16 -4.66
N GLY A 51 -6.58 21.72 -5.00
CA GLY A 51 -7.87 21.34 -4.41
C GLY A 51 -8.28 19.88 -4.68
N TYR A 52 -7.75 19.27 -5.75
CA TYR A 52 -7.98 17.86 -6.07
C TYR A 52 -7.34 16.93 -5.03
N GLY A 53 -6.07 17.19 -4.68
CA GLY A 53 -5.37 16.44 -3.63
C GLY A 53 -6.02 16.63 -2.25
N LEU A 54 -6.53 17.83 -1.97
CA LEU A 54 -7.28 18.12 -0.74
C LEU A 54 -8.59 17.31 -0.68
N GLY A 55 -9.37 17.29 -1.75
CA GLY A 55 -10.61 16.52 -1.83
C GLY A 55 -10.38 15.02 -1.67
N GLY A 56 -9.38 14.47 -2.39
CA GLY A 56 -8.98 13.07 -2.29
C GLY A 56 -8.55 12.67 -0.88
N SER A 57 -7.68 13.47 -0.25
CA SER A 57 -7.21 13.22 1.11
C SER A 57 -8.32 13.38 2.17
N SER A 58 -9.28 14.28 1.94
CA SER A 58 -10.43 14.46 2.85
C SER A 58 -11.35 13.23 2.84
N MET A 59 -11.67 12.70 1.66
CA MET A 59 -12.46 11.47 1.54
C MET A 59 -11.69 10.26 2.08
N ALA A 60 -10.37 10.21 1.83
CA ALA A 60 -9.47 9.21 2.41
C ALA A 60 -9.56 9.14 3.93
N LEU A 61 -9.53 10.31 4.57
CA LEU A 61 -9.55 10.42 6.01
C LEU A 61 -10.82 9.78 6.59
N PHE A 62 -12.00 10.18 6.08
CA PHE A 62 -13.26 9.63 6.55
C PHE A 62 -13.41 8.15 6.20
N GLY A 63 -12.95 7.72 5.03
CA GLY A 63 -12.90 6.32 4.66
C GLY A 63 -12.07 5.52 5.66
N ARG A 64 -10.79 5.89 5.88
CA ARG A 64 -9.85 5.16 6.75
C ARG A 64 -10.30 5.16 8.21
N VAL A 65 -10.75 6.30 8.73
CA VAL A 65 -11.24 6.39 10.10
C VAL A 65 -12.53 5.60 10.27
N GLY A 66 -13.52 5.81 9.39
CA GLY A 66 -14.83 5.16 9.49
C GLY A 66 -14.75 3.65 9.34
N GLY A 67 -14.11 3.16 8.28
CA GLY A 67 -13.96 1.72 8.09
C GLY A 67 -12.96 1.10 9.07
N GLY A 68 -11.91 1.80 9.49
CA GLY A 68 -10.96 1.29 10.49
C GLY A 68 -11.59 1.12 11.87
N ILE A 69 -12.48 2.04 12.28
CA ILE A 69 -13.29 1.86 13.50
C ILE A 69 -14.20 0.65 13.35
N TYR A 70 -14.88 0.51 12.20
CA TYR A 70 -15.80 -0.59 11.96
C TYR A 70 -15.08 -1.94 12.04
N THR A 71 -14.02 -2.14 11.26
CA THR A 71 -13.32 -3.43 11.19
C THR A 71 -12.67 -3.78 12.52
N LYS A 72 -11.96 -2.85 13.16
CA LYS A 72 -11.31 -3.13 14.45
C LYS A 72 -12.29 -3.38 15.60
N ALA A 73 -13.45 -2.71 15.61
CA ALA A 73 -14.47 -3.00 16.62
C ALA A 73 -15.01 -4.43 16.48
N VAL A 74 -15.21 -4.89 15.24
CA VAL A 74 -15.69 -6.24 14.96
C VAL A 74 -14.60 -7.27 15.23
N ASP A 75 -13.36 -7.05 14.76
CA ASP A 75 -12.20 -7.94 14.99
C ASP A 75 -12.00 -8.22 16.48
N VAL A 76 -11.91 -7.15 17.28
CA VAL A 76 -11.66 -7.27 18.72
C VAL A 76 -12.82 -7.99 19.41
N GLY A 77 -14.05 -7.70 19.04
CA GLY A 77 -15.23 -8.37 19.60
C GLY A 77 -15.28 -9.85 19.23
N ALA A 78 -15.01 -10.18 17.97
CA ALA A 78 -15.04 -11.54 17.45
C ALA A 78 -13.95 -12.41 18.10
N ASP A 79 -12.72 -11.88 18.18
CA ASP A 79 -11.57 -12.60 18.73
C ASP A 79 -11.64 -12.77 20.24
N LEU A 80 -12.05 -11.73 20.97
CA LEU A 80 -12.08 -11.78 22.43
C LEU A 80 -13.15 -12.77 22.91
N VAL A 81 -14.37 -12.68 22.37
CA VAL A 81 -15.44 -13.61 22.76
C VAL A 81 -15.19 -15.00 22.17
N GLY A 82 -14.74 -15.10 20.92
CA GLY A 82 -14.50 -16.38 20.24
C GLY A 82 -13.31 -17.14 20.83
N LYS A 83 -12.11 -16.59 20.68
CA LYS A 83 -10.85 -17.27 21.03
C LYS A 83 -10.63 -17.28 22.55
N VAL A 84 -10.84 -16.16 23.23
CA VAL A 84 -10.45 -16.02 24.65
C VAL A 84 -11.53 -16.56 25.60
N GLU A 85 -12.80 -16.20 25.40
CA GLU A 85 -13.88 -16.62 26.33
C GLU A 85 -14.48 -17.98 25.99
N ARG A 86 -14.71 -18.26 24.71
CA ARG A 86 -15.42 -19.46 24.26
C ARG A 86 -14.51 -20.57 23.73
N ASN A 87 -13.23 -20.28 23.55
CA ASN A 87 -12.23 -21.21 23.03
C ASN A 87 -12.70 -21.93 21.75
N ILE A 88 -13.37 -21.19 20.87
CA ILE A 88 -13.72 -21.64 19.53
C ILE A 88 -12.66 -21.17 18.54
N PRO A 89 -12.45 -21.89 17.43
CA PRO A 89 -11.53 -21.47 16.38
C PRO A 89 -11.79 -20.04 15.89
N GLU A 90 -10.73 -19.38 15.45
CA GLU A 90 -10.84 -18.16 14.65
C GLU A 90 -11.69 -18.43 13.42
N ASP A 91 -12.56 -17.49 13.06
CA ASP A 91 -13.45 -17.62 11.91
C ASP A 91 -14.53 -18.71 11.98
N ASP A 92 -14.86 -19.18 13.19
CA ASP A 92 -15.90 -20.19 13.38
C ASP A 92 -17.31 -19.65 13.05
N PRO A 93 -18.14 -20.38 12.28
CA PRO A 93 -19.48 -19.93 11.86
C PRO A 93 -20.47 -19.75 13.02
N ARG A 94 -20.16 -20.24 14.22
CA ARG A 94 -20.97 -20.02 15.43
C ARG A 94 -20.80 -18.61 16.00
N ASN A 95 -19.77 -17.87 15.58
CA ASN A 95 -19.53 -16.51 16.03
C ASN A 95 -20.36 -15.51 15.20
N PRO A 96 -21.33 -14.79 15.79
CA PRO A 96 -22.19 -13.88 15.02
C PRO A 96 -21.45 -12.63 14.52
N ALA A 97 -20.30 -12.28 15.11
CA ALA A 97 -19.49 -11.13 14.66
C ALA A 97 -18.78 -11.39 13.32
N LEU A 98 -18.68 -12.64 12.90
CA LEU A 98 -17.84 -13.05 11.77
C LEU A 98 -18.38 -12.67 10.38
N LEU A 99 -19.70 -12.51 10.25
CA LEU A 99 -20.29 -12.02 9.00
C LEU A 99 -19.96 -10.53 8.76
N GLN A 100 -19.57 -9.80 9.80
CA GLN A 100 -19.24 -8.38 9.73
C GLN A 100 -17.75 -8.14 9.43
N THR A 101 -16.84 -9.04 9.86
CA THR A 101 -15.41 -9.00 9.49
C THR A 101 -15.22 -9.23 7.99
N MET A 102 -16.01 -10.12 7.38
CA MET A 102 -16.00 -10.38 5.93
C MET A 102 -16.26 -9.14 5.04
N LEU A 103 -16.82 -8.05 5.59
CA LEU A 103 -17.05 -6.80 4.86
C LEU A 103 -15.76 -5.95 4.68
N GLU A 104 -14.63 -6.42 5.22
CA GLU A 104 -13.33 -5.76 5.16
C GLU A 104 -12.84 -5.45 3.75
N ILE A 105 -13.04 -6.34 2.77
CA ILE A 105 -12.58 -6.11 1.38
C ILE A 105 -13.17 -4.83 0.79
N MET A 106 -14.46 -4.58 1.00
CA MET A 106 -15.12 -3.39 0.46
C MET A 106 -14.56 -2.12 1.10
N LEU A 107 -14.26 -2.16 2.40
CA LEU A 107 -13.70 -1.03 3.12
C LEU A 107 -12.25 -0.78 2.71
N VAL A 108 -11.38 -1.79 2.66
CA VAL A 108 -9.97 -1.60 2.26
C VAL A 108 -9.85 -1.08 0.83
N ILE A 109 -10.63 -1.61 -0.11
CA ILE A 109 -10.63 -1.11 -1.50
C ILE A 109 -11.06 0.37 -1.52
N LEU A 110 -12.12 0.75 -0.80
CA LEU A 110 -12.57 2.13 -0.74
C LEU A 110 -11.59 3.06 0.04
N GLN A 111 -10.85 2.54 1.01
CA GLN A 111 -9.98 3.27 1.94
C GLN A 111 -8.57 3.54 1.44
N GLU A 112 -8.03 2.63 0.61
CA GLU A 112 -6.66 2.72 0.14
C GLU A 112 -6.60 3.14 -1.33
N TRP A 113 -7.51 2.66 -2.16
CA TRP A 113 -7.42 2.87 -3.60
C TRP A 113 -7.96 4.23 -4.02
N VAL A 114 -9.09 4.67 -3.46
CA VAL A 114 -9.72 5.95 -3.83
C VAL A 114 -8.77 7.14 -3.57
N PRO A 115 -8.11 7.27 -2.40
CA PRO A 115 -7.22 8.39 -2.11
C PRO A 115 -5.98 8.43 -3.00
N ILE A 116 -5.39 7.26 -3.24
CA ILE A 116 -4.16 7.12 -4.01
C ILE A 116 -4.43 7.34 -5.51
N PHE A 117 -5.55 6.81 -6.00
CA PHE A 117 -6.05 7.06 -7.34
C PHE A 117 -6.29 8.56 -7.53
N LEU A 118 -6.98 9.22 -6.61
CA LEU A 118 -7.17 10.67 -6.60
C LEU A 118 -5.88 11.47 -6.33
N ALA A 119 -4.77 10.88 -5.89
CA ALA A 119 -3.49 11.59 -5.77
C ALA A 119 -2.70 11.62 -7.09
N HIS A 120 -2.95 10.68 -8.01
CA HIS A 120 -2.14 10.48 -9.24
C HIS A 120 -2.81 10.95 -10.53
N MET A 121 -4.04 11.48 -10.47
CA MET A 121 -4.82 11.79 -11.68
C MET A 121 -4.40 13.01 -12.52
N PRO A 122 -3.47 13.94 -12.17
CA PRO A 122 -3.13 15.01 -13.13
C PRO A 122 -2.48 14.53 -14.44
N SER A 123 -2.14 13.24 -14.56
CA SER A 123 -1.69 12.65 -15.83
C SER A 123 -2.25 11.24 -16.07
N HIS A 124 -3.55 11.15 -16.40
CA HIS A 124 -4.23 9.87 -16.69
C HIS A 124 -3.58 9.02 -17.80
N LEU A 125 -2.90 9.65 -18.78
CA LEU A 125 -2.17 8.93 -19.82
C LEU A 125 -0.94 8.19 -19.26
N VAL A 126 -0.28 8.80 -18.26
CA VAL A 126 0.87 8.21 -17.56
C VAL A 126 0.38 7.10 -16.63
N LEU A 127 -0.74 7.31 -15.92
CA LEU A 127 -1.35 6.32 -15.03
C LEU A 127 -1.77 5.04 -15.78
N LEU A 128 -2.39 5.16 -16.96
CA LEU A 128 -2.83 4.00 -17.75
C LEU A 128 -1.63 3.23 -18.34
N LEU A 129 -0.65 3.96 -18.88
CA LEU A 129 0.60 3.37 -19.39
C LEU A 129 1.42 2.72 -18.26
N TRP A 130 1.43 3.34 -17.08
CA TRP A 130 2.15 2.87 -15.89
C TRP A 130 1.46 1.68 -15.21
N LEU A 131 0.12 1.63 -15.17
CA LEU A 131 -0.64 0.45 -14.74
C LEU A 131 -0.43 -0.74 -15.69
N LEU A 132 -0.40 -0.50 -17.01
CA LEU A 132 -0.10 -1.54 -18.01
C LEU A 132 1.36 -2.03 -17.97
N LEU A 133 2.31 -1.16 -17.58
CA LEU A 133 3.73 -1.50 -17.42
C LEU A 133 4.10 -1.98 -16.01
N SER A 134 3.20 -1.84 -15.03
CA SER A 134 3.43 -2.20 -13.62
C SER A 134 3.89 -3.65 -13.37
N PRO A 135 3.41 -4.70 -14.08
CA PRO A 135 3.96 -6.05 -13.90
C PRO A 135 5.41 -6.18 -14.42
N PHE A 136 5.88 -5.27 -15.29
CA PHE A 136 7.25 -5.23 -15.80
C PHE A 136 8.20 -4.36 -14.96
N LEU A 137 7.66 -3.55 -14.04
CA LEU A 137 8.40 -2.61 -13.18
C LEU A 137 8.74 -3.17 -11.79
N ALA A 138 8.42 -4.45 -11.54
CA ALA A 138 8.54 -5.10 -10.23
C ALA A 138 9.97 -5.15 -9.65
N SER A 139 11.01 -4.86 -10.44
CA SER A 139 12.38 -4.68 -9.95
C SER A 139 12.80 -3.21 -9.93
N ILE A 140 13.60 -2.84 -8.92
CA ILE A 140 14.32 -1.55 -8.82
C ILE A 140 15.12 -1.28 -10.10
N THR A 141 15.69 -2.33 -10.70
CA THR A 141 16.44 -2.22 -11.96
C THR A 141 15.56 -1.82 -13.13
N SER A 142 14.34 -2.37 -13.23
CA SER A 142 13.36 -2.02 -14.28
C SER A 142 12.78 -0.62 -14.09
N SER A 143 12.52 -0.19 -12.85
CA SER A 143 12.02 1.16 -12.58
C SER A 143 13.08 2.23 -12.86
N LEU A 144 14.34 2.06 -12.44
CA LEU A 144 15.42 2.98 -12.83
C LEU A 144 15.65 3.01 -14.35
N GLN A 145 15.57 1.86 -15.03
CA GLN A 145 15.75 1.75 -16.48
C GLN A 145 14.65 2.48 -17.27
N CYS A 146 13.41 2.51 -16.78
CA CYS A 146 12.31 3.26 -17.41
C CYS A 146 12.36 4.76 -17.10
N VAL A 147 12.82 5.14 -15.90
CA VAL A 147 12.90 6.55 -15.47
C VAL A 147 14.05 7.27 -16.19
N THR A 148 15.20 6.63 -16.37
CA THR A 148 16.40 7.25 -16.98
C THR A 148 16.17 7.83 -18.39
N PRO A 149 15.61 7.12 -19.39
CA PRO A 149 15.39 7.71 -20.72
C PRO A 149 14.36 8.84 -20.71
N TYR A 150 13.36 8.79 -19.82
CA TYR A 150 12.36 9.86 -19.70
C TYR A 150 13.00 11.19 -19.30
N PHE A 151 13.94 11.19 -18.34
CA PHE A 151 14.62 12.41 -17.90
C PHE A 151 15.53 13.04 -18.97
N TRP A 152 16.02 12.26 -19.92
CA TRP A 152 16.89 12.75 -21.01
C TRP A 152 16.12 13.12 -22.27
N ILE A 153 14.89 12.59 -22.45
CA ILE A 153 14.03 12.89 -23.60
C ILE A 153 13.02 14.00 -23.27
N ALA A 154 12.45 14.00 -22.06
CA ALA A 154 11.35 14.89 -21.70
C ALA A 154 11.80 16.21 -21.04
N LEU A 155 13.00 16.26 -20.43
CA LEU A 155 13.47 17.45 -19.73
C LEU A 155 14.65 18.12 -20.46
N PRO A 156 14.69 19.46 -20.53
CA PRO A 156 15.85 20.19 -21.03
C PRO A 156 17.06 20.00 -20.10
N SER A 157 18.27 20.14 -20.64
CA SER A 157 19.53 19.95 -19.89
C SER A 157 19.67 20.90 -18.69
N SER A 158 19.09 22.09 -18.77
CA SER A 158 19.03 23.08 -17.68
C SER A 158 17.72 23.85 -17.73
N PHE A 159 17.13 24.09 -16.57
CA PHE A 159 15.94 24.93 -16.41
C PHE A 159 15.90 25.60 -15.03
N THR A 160 14.98 26.53 -14.82
CA THR A 160 14.85 27.27 -13.57
C THR A 160 13.66 26.80 -12.74
N ILE A 161 13.86 26.68 -11.43
CA ILE A 161 12.84 26.32 -10.46
C ILE A 161 12.70 27.44 -9.44
N PHE A 162 11.45 27.71 -9.02
CA PHE A 162 11.15 28.67 -7.99
C PHE A 162 11.74 28.26 -6.62
N ASN A 163 12.48 29.16 -5.99
CA ASN A 163 13.08 28.99 -4.68
C ASN A 163 12.89 30.27 -3.85
N PHE A 164 11.79 30.33 -3.10
CA PHE A 164 11.45 31.42 -2.16
C PHE A 164 11.71 32.84 -2.72
N GLY A 165 11.19 33.12 -3.91
CA GLY A 165 11.32 34.42 -4.58
C GLY A 165 12.52 34.56 -5.52
N THR A 166 13.37 33.54 -5.63
CA THR A 166 14.49 33.49 -6.59
C THR A 166 14.34 32.33 -7.56
N GLN A 167 14.84 32.49 -8.79
CA GLN A 167 14.87 31.41 -9.78
C GLN A 167 16.20 30.65 -9.67
N LYS A 168 16.14 29.39 -9.24
CA LYS A 168 17.30 28.51 -9.09
C LYS A 168 17.50 27.70 -10.37
N VAL A 169 18.68 27.76 -10.97
CA VAL A 169 19.03 26.91 -12.11
C VAL A 169 19.28 25.48 -11.63
N VAL A 170 18.58 24.52 -12.22
CA VAL A 170 18.64 23.09 -11.93
C VAL A 170 18.89 22.33 -13.22
N THR A 171 19.67 21.26 -13.11
CA THR A 171 19.97 20.36 -14.23
C THR A 171 19.12 19.09 -14.16
N ASN A 172 18.88 18.47 -15.31
CA ASN A 172 18.14 17.20 -15.39
C ASN A 172 18.71 16.10 -14.48
N TRP A 173 20.04 16.00 -14.38
CA TRP A 173 20.73 15.03 -13.51
C TRP A 173 20.43 15.24 -12.02
N GLN A 174 20.37 16.48 -11.56
CA GLN A 174 20.04 16.80 -10.17
C GLN A 174 18.62 16.36 -9.82
N LEU A 175 17.70 16.52 -10.77
CA LEU A 175 16.30 16.14 -10.59
C LEU A 175 16.08 14.64 -10.70
N PHE A 176 16.83 13.97 -11.57
CA PHE A 176 16.90 12.51 -11.60
C PHE A 176 17.38 11.96 -10.24
N LEU A 177 18.41 12.55 -9.63
CA LEU A 177 18.86 12.17 -8.30
C LEU A 177 17.79 12.38 -7.22
N CYS A 178 16.97 13.45 -7.30
CA CYS A 178 15.84 13.64 -6.39
C CYS A 178 14.84 12.46 -6.45
N VAL A 179 14.46 12.02 -7.66
CA VAL A 179 13.58 10.85 -7.83
C VAL A 179 14.24 9.58 -7.31
N CYS A 180 15.49 9.33 -7.67
CA CYS A 180 16.21 8.14 -7.24
C CYS A 180 16.29 8.04 -5.72
N VAL A 181 16.61 9.14 -5.04
CA VAL A 181 16.67 9.16 -3.57
C VAL A 181 15.30 8.87 -2.95
N GLY A 182 14.21 9.38 -3.53
CA GLY A 182 12.85 9.06 -3.12
C GLY A 182 12.52 7.57 -3.27
N LEU A 183 12.86 6.98 -4.42
CA LEU A 183 12.68 5.56 -4.70
C LEU A 183 13.47 4.67 -3.73
N TRP A 184 14.75 4.98 -3.50
CA TRP A 184 15.60 4.27 -2.53
C TRP A 184 15.09 4.43 -1.09
N ALA A 185 14.59 5.61 -0.71
CA ALA A 185 13.99 5.82 0.60
C ALA A 185 12.74 4.95 0.79
N GLY A 186 11.86 4.86 -0.22
CA GLY A 186 10.69 3.96 -0.18
C GLY A 186 11.06 2.49 -0.01
N LEU A 187 12.12 2.05 -0.69
CA LEU A 187 12.64 0.69 -0.55
C LEU A 187 13.19 0.42 0.86
N ILE A 188 13.99 1.35 1.41
CA ILE A 188 14.53 1.23 2.77
C ILE A 188 13.38 1.15 3.78
N ILE A 189 12.33 1.95 3.60
CA ILE A 189 11.13 1.89 4.43
C ILE A 189 10.49 0.50 4.34
N GLY A 190 10.36 -0.08 3.16
CA GLY A 190 9.83 -1.44 2.97
C GLY A 190 10.65 -2.50 3.71
N PHE A 191 11.97 -2.54 3.49
CA PHE A 191 12.86 -3.51 4.14
C PHE A 191 12.86 -3.39 5.67
N VAL A 192 12.92 -2.16 6.19
CA VAL A 192 12.92 -1.93 7.63
C VAL A 192 11.57 -2.34 8.21
N THR A 193 10.46 -2.01 7.54
CA THR A 193 9.13 -2.44 7.98
C THR A 193 9.06 -3.95 8.06
N GLU A 194 9.49 -4.68 7.02
CA GLU A 194 9.54 -6.15 7.01
C GLU A 194 10.40 -6.71 8.16
N TYR A 195 11.58 -6.11 8.40
CA TYR A 195 12.48 -6.54 9.46
C TYR A 195 11.87 -6.44 10.86
N TYR A 196 11.01 -5.44 11.09
CA TYR A 196 10.36 -5.19 12.38
C TYR A 196 8.95 -5.84 12.49
N THR A 197 8.35 -6.34 11.40
CA THR A 197 7.01 -6.94 11.41
C THR A 197 6.96 -8.42 11.04
N SER A 198 8.01 -8.97 10.42
CA SER A 198 8.06 -10.40 10.05
C SER A 198 8.40 -11.31 11.22
N ASN A 199 7.65 -12.41 11.32
CA ASN A 199 7.92 -13.50 12.27
C ASN A 199 9.19 -14.31 11.95
N ALA A 200 9.79 -14.10 10.78
CA ALA A 200 11.06 -14.72 10.40
C ALA A 200 12.26 -14.12 11.15
N TYR A 201 12.15 -12.88 11.63
CA TYR A 201 13.23 -12.19 12.33
C TYR A 201 13.10 -12.28 13.85
N SER A 202 14.24 -12.17 14.54
CA SER A 202 14.32 -12.27 15.99
C SER A 202 13.43 -11.27 16.72
N HIS A 203 13.19 -10.11 16.13
CA HIS A 203 12.50 -9.00 16.79
C HIS A 203 11.02 -9.31 17.09
N VAL A 204 10.33 -9.97 16.16
CA VAL A 204 8.96 -10.43 16.37
C VAL A 204 8.94 -11.72 17.18
N GLN A 205 9.95 -12.59 17.03
CA GLN A 205 10.09 -13.80 17.85
C GLN A 205 10.26 -13.46 19.33
N ASP A 206 11.01 -12.41 19.67
CA ASP A 206 11.17 -11.92 21.05
C ASP A 206 9.82 -11.46 21.63
N VAL A 207 8.96 -10.84 20.81
CA VAL A 207 7.59 -10.46 21.22
C VAL A 207 6.75 -11.72 21.49
N VAL A 208 6.80 -12.72 20.61
CA VAL A 208 6.12 -14.01 20.80
C VAL A 208 6.62 -14.73 22.06
N ASP A 209 7.94 -14.73 22.31
CA ASP A 209 8.53 -15.36 23.49
C ASP A 209 8.14 -14.63 24.78
N SER A 210 7.91 -13.32 24.73
CA SER A 210 7.40 -12.55 25.88
C SER A 210 5.96 -12.90 26.27
N CYS A 211 5.20 -13.63 25.43
CA CYS A 211 3.90 -14.18 25.80
C CYS A 211 4.01 -15.22 26.93
N ARG A 212 5.17 -15.86 27.12
CA ARG A 212 5.38 -16.85 28.20
C ARG A 212 5.22 -16.25 29.60
N THR A 213 5.45 -14.95 29.75
CA THR A 213 5.31 -14.21 31.02
C THR A 213 3.96 -13.49 31.16
N GLY A 214 3.07 -13.63 30.17
CA GLY A 214 1.71 -13.09 30.18
C GLY A 214 1.46 -11.97 29.16
N ALA A 215 0.21 -11.52 29.08
CA ALA A 215 -0.20 -10.50 28.12
C ALA A 215 0.44 -9.13 28.35
N ALA A 216 0.71 -8.77 29.61
CA ALA A 216 1.29 -7.46 29.96
C ALA A 216 2.70 -7.29 29.37
N THR A 217 3.54 -8.32 29.45
CA THR A 217 4.90 -8.29 28.87
C THR A 217 4.85 -8.24 27.36
N ASN A 218 3.93 -8.99 26.74
CA ASN A 218 3.72 -8.94 25.29
C ASN A 218 3.41 -7.52 24.78
N VAL A 219 2.51 -6.80 25.45
CA VAL A 219 2.18 -5.41 25.10
C VAL A 219 3.38 -4.48 25.29
N ILE A 220 4.15 -4.64 26.37
CA ILE A 220 5.34 -3.80 26.64
C ILE A 220 6.40 -4.01 25.54
N PHE A 221 6.70 -5.27 25.19
CA PHE A 221 7.67 -5.58 24.14
C PHE A 221 7.19 -5.10 22.76
N GLY A 222 5.90 -5.28 22.44
CA GLY A 222 5.32 -4.79 21.19
C GLY A 222 5.40 -3.26 21.05
N LEU A 223 5.06 -2.51 22.10
CA LEU A 223 5.19 -1.04 22.11
C LEU A 223 6.64 -0.59 21.97
N ALA A 224 7.55 -1.23 22.71
CA ALA A 224 8.99 -0.93 22.62
C ALA A 224 9.55 -1.21 21.23
N LEU A 225 9.11 -2.30 20.58
CA LEU A 225 9.49 -2.64 19.22
C LEU A 225 9.03 -1.58 18.21
N GLY A 226 7.79 -1.09 18.37
CA GLY A 226 7.25 0.00 17.56
C GLY A 226 8.03 1.32 17.71
N TYR A 227 8.44 1.68 18.94
CA TYR A 227 9.28 2.87 19.15
C TYR A 227 10.70 2.70 18.60
N LYS A 228 11.21 1.47 18.53
CA LYS A 228 12.53 1.19 17.96
C LYS A 228 12.53 1.23 16.43
N SER A 229 11.45 0.77 15.79
CA SER A 229 11.38 0.67 14.32
C SER A 229 11.48 2.03 13.62
N VAL A 230 10.90 3.09 14.21
CA VAL A 230 10.84 4.41 13.56
C VAL A 230 12.19 5.10 13.33
N ILE A 231 13.25 4.67 14.03
CA ILE A 231 14.56 5.35 14.00
C ILE A 231 15.12 5.38 12.57
N ILE A 232 15.19 4.22 11.91
CA ILE A 232 15.78 4.12 10.56
C ILE A 232 14.87 4.80 9.52
N LEU A 233 13.54 4.70 9.69
CA LEU A 233 12.57 5.36 8.80
C LEU A 233 12.74 6.88 8.82
N ILE A 234 12.87 7.49 10.01
CA ILE A 234 13.06 8.94 10.14
C ILE A 234 14.37 9.37 9.48
N PHE A 235 15.46 8.60 9.66
CA PHE A 235 16.73 8.91 8.98
C PHE A 235 16.61 8.81 7.45
N ALA A 236 15.94 7.79 6.92
CA ALA A 236 15.72 7.65 5.48
C ALA A 236 14.94 8.84 4.90
N ILE A 237 13.88 9.28 5.59
CA ILE A 237 13.09 10.46 5.19
C ILE A 237 13.94 11.73 5.30
N ALA A 238 14.69 11.93 6.39
CA ALA A 238 15.51 13.12 6.60
C ALA A 238 16.60 13.25 5.53
N VAL A 239 17.27 12.16 5.16
CA VAL A 239 18.26 12.13 4.07
C VAL A 239 17.59 12.45 2.74
N SER A 240 16.40 11.88 2.49
CA SER A 240 15.64 12.15 1.26
C SER A 240 15.27 13.63 1.12
N ILE A 241 14.76 14.23 2.20
CA ILE A 241 14.44 15.66 2.25
C ILE A 241 15.70 16.51 2.05
N PHE A 242 16.79 16.20 2.76
CA PHE A 242 18.03 16.97 2.69
C PHE A 242 18.61 17.00 1.27
N VAL A 243 18.71 15.84 0.61
CA VAL A 243 19.28 15.74 -0.74
C VAL A 243 18.37 16.42 -1.77
N SER A 244 17.07 16.14 -1.73
CA SER A 244 16.11 16.67 -2.69
C SER A 244 15.94 18.20 -2.57
N PHE A 245 15.89 18.72 -1.34
CA PHE A 245 15.82 20.16 -1.08
C PHE A 245 17.09 20.88 -1.54
N SER A 246 18.27 20.29 -1.29
CA SER A 246 19.56 20.87 -1.70
C SER A 246 19.68 21.01 -3.22
N PHE A 247 19.09 20.08 -3.99
CA PHE A 247 19.12 20.13 -5.45
C PHE A 247 18.03 21.02 -6.05
N ALA A 248 16.76 20.83 -5.68
CA ALA A 248 15.64 21.45 -6.37
C ALA A 248 14.58 22.10 -5.45
N ALA A 249 14.96 22.51 -4.23
CA ALA A 249 14.08 23.18 -3.26
C ALA A 249 12.78 22.39 -3.03
N MET A 250 11.62 23.07 -2.95
CA MET A 250 10.32 22.42 -2.75
C MET A 250 9.93 21.48 -3.89
N TYR A 251 10.28 21.82 -5.13
CA TYR A 251 10.01 20.97 -6.29
C TYR A 251 10.77 19.64 -6.18
N GLY A 252 12.02 19.69 -5.71
CA GLY A 252 12.82 18.50 -5.46
C GLY A 252 12.17 17.55 -4.46
N ILE A 253 11.67 18.08 -3.34
CA ILE A 253 10.96 17.28 -2.33
C ILE A 253 9.68 16.67 -2.91
N ALA A 254 8.89 17.46 -3.65
CA ALA A 254 7.66 16.98 -4.28
C ALA A 254 7.93 15.83 -5.27
N VAL A 255 8.97 15.97 -6.09
CA VAL A 255 9.37 14.95 -7.06
C VAL A 255 10.01 13.72 -6.39
N ALA A 256 10.73 13.89 -5.28
CA ALA A 256 11.21 12.77 -4.46
C ALA A 256 10.04 11.98 -3.83
N ALA A 257 8.99 12.68 -3.37
CA ALA A 257 7.78 12.03 -2.89
C ALA A 257 7.09 11.23 -4.00
N LEU A 258 6.98 11.79 -5.22
CA LEU A 258 6.49 11.04 -6.38
C LEU A 258 7.36 9.83 -6.71
N GLY A 259 8.69 9.92 -6.56
CA GLY A 259 9.60 8.79 -6.71
C GLY A 259 9.38 7.69 -5.67
N MET A 260 9.02 8.03 -4.44
CA MET A 260 8.66 7.06 -3.41
C MET A 260 7.35 6.31 -3.75
N LEU A 261 6.42 7.00 -4.43
CA LEU A 261 5.14 6.43 -4.87
C LEU A 261 5.21 5.84 -6.30
N SER A 262 6.36 5.88 -6.97
CA SER A 262 6.46 5.41 -8.36
C SER A 262 6.40 3.90 -8.52
N THR A 263 6.19 3.15 -7.42
CA THR A 263 5.89 1.71 -7.38
C THR A 263 4.57 1.43 -6.67
N ILE A 264 3.69 2.44 -6.55
CA ILE A 264 2.43 2.32 -5.77
C ILE A 264 1.47 1.27 -6.31
N ALA A 265 1.51 0.91 -7.60
CA ALA A 265 0.66 -0.13 -8.17
C ALA A 265 1.05 -1.50 -7.63
N THR A 266 2.35 -1.79 -7.56
CA THR A 266 2.88 -3.00 -6.92
C THR A 266 2.61 -2.96 -5.42
N GLY A 267 2.84 -1.82 -4.77
CA GLY A 267 2.54 -1.64 -3.35
C GLY A 267 1.07 -1.94 -3.02
N LEU A 268 0.14 -1.33 -3.75
CA LEU A 268 -1.31 -1.53 -3.59
C LEU A 268 -1.75 -2.95 -3.93
N ALA A 269 -1.14 -3.58 -4.94
CA ALA A 269 -1.46 -4.97 -5.27
C ALA A 269 -1.09 -5.92 -4.14
N ILE A 270 0.05 -5.68 -3.49
CA ILE A 270 0.49 -6.48 -2.33
C ILE A 270 -0.37 -6.18 -1.10
N ASP A 271 -0.64 -4.91 -0.83
CA ASP A 271 -1.45 -4.47 0.33
C ASP A 271 -2.88 -5.01 0.25
N ALA A 272 -3.51 -4.90 -0.93
CA ALA A 272 -4.84 -5.44 -1.18
C ALA A 272 -4.91 -6.97 -1.11
N TYR A 273 -3.80 -7.66 -1.37
CA TYR A 273 -3.77 -9.13 -1.27
C TYR A 273 -3.95 -9.61 0.16
N GLY A 274 -3.51 -8.84 1.16
CA GLY A 274 -3.63 -9.18 2.58
C GLY A 274 -5.07 -9.47 3.01
N PRO A 275 -5.98 -8.48 2.93
CA PRO A 275 -7.40 -8.65 3.28
C PRO A 275 -8.12 -9.68 2.40
N ILE A 276 -7.75 -9.82 1.12
CA ILE A 276 -8.32 -10.84 0.24
C ILE A 276 -7.96 -12.24 0.75
N SER A 277 -6.70 -12.46 1.15
CA SER A 277 -6.24 -13.72 1.71
C SER A 277 -6.87 -14.01 3.07
N ASP A 278 -7.05 -12.98 3.92
CA ASP A 278 -7.70 -13.11 5.24
C ASP A 278 -9.15 -13.58 5.08
N ASN A 279 -9.91 -12.93 4.20
CA ASN A 279 -11.29 -13.32 3.91
C ASN A 279 -11.39 -14.70 3.23
N ALA A 280 -10.44 -15.05 2.35
CA ALA A 280 -10.40 -16.41 1.80
C ALA A 280 -10.19 -17.46 2.91
N GLY A 281 -9.37 -17.14 3.92
CA GLY A 281 -9.21 -17.97 5.11
C GLY A 281 -10.50 -18.11 5.90
N GLY A 282 -11.19 -17.01 6.20
CA GLY A 282 -12.43 -17.05 6.98
C GLY A 282 -13.56 -17.80 6.26
N ILE A 283 -13.67 -17.68 4.93
CA ILE A 283 -14.62 -18.47 4.13
C ILE A 283 -14.29 -19.96 4.22
N ALA A 284 -13.01 -20.34 4.16
CA ALA A 284 -12.61 -21.74 4.24
C ALA A 284 -13.01 -22.36 5.58
N GLU A 285 -12.87 -21.62 6.69
CA GLU A 285 -13.30 -22.06 8.01
C GLU A 285 -14.83 -22.16 8.13
N MET A 286 -15.55 -21.12 7.68
CA MET A 286 -17.03 -21.11 7.71
C MET A 286 -17.66 -22.22 6.85
N ALA A 287 -17.00 -22.59 5.75
CA ALA A 287 -17.44 -23.67 4.87
C ALA A 287 -17.05 -25.07 5.40
N GLY A 288 -16.36 -25.16 6.55
CA GLY A 288 -15.91 -26.42 7.13
C GLY A 288 -14.92 -27.17 6.23
N MET A 289 -14.08 -26.44 5.50
CA MET A 289 -13.09 -27.04 4.60
C MET A 289 -11.95 -27.72 5.38
N SER A 290 -11.12 -28.51 4.71
CA SER A 290 -10.04 -29.24 5.38
C SER A 290 -9.00 -28.30 6.01
N HIS A 291 -8.42 -28.69 7.15
CA HIS A 291 -7.37 -27.95 7.86
C HIS A 291 -6.20 -27.50 6.96
N ARG A 292 -5.81 -28.33 5.98
CA ARG A 292 -4.76 -28.00 5.00
C ARG A 292 -5.06 -26.76 4.15
N ILE A 293 -6.34 -26.46 3.89
CA ILE A 293 -6.75 -25.26 3.15
C ILE A 293 -6.61 -24.03 4.04
N ARG A 294 -6.99 -24.15 5.33
CA ARG A 294 -6.80 -23.09 6.34
C ARG A 294 -5.32 -22.79 6.60
N GLU A 295 -4.46 -23.80 6.68
CA GLU A 295 -3.01 -23.57 6.81
C GLU A 295 -2.44 -22.78 5.63
N ARG A 296 -2.84 -23.12 4.40
CA ARG A 296 -2.40 -22.42 3.19
C ARG A 296 -2.89 -20.97 3.12
N THR A 297 -4.12 -20.69 3.56
CA THR A 297 -4.63 -19.31 3.60
C THR A 297 -3.95 -18.50 4.70
N LEU A 298 -3.74 -19.08 5.89
CA LEU A 298 -3.00 -18.45 6.99
C LEU A 298 -1.55 -18.13 6.63
N GLU A 299 -0.86 -19.03 5.91
CA GLU A 299 0.49 -18.77 5.41
C GLU A 299 0.51 -17.57 4.45
N ARG A 300 -0.43 -17.53 3.49
CA ARG A 300 -0.56 -16.42 2.54
C ARG A 300 -0.90 -15.09 3.21
N THR A 301 -1.80 -15.11 4.19
CA THR A 301 -2.18 -13.93 4.98
C THR A 301 -0.99 -13.43 5.78
N SER A 302 -0.23 -14.32 6.41
CA SER A 302 0.98 -13.97 7.16
C SER A 302 2.03 -13.34 6.26
N ILE A 303 2.28 -13.94 5.10
CA ILE A 303 3.20 -13.39 4.10
C ILE A 303 2.75 -11.99 3.69
N CYS A 304 1.46 -11.74 3.45
CA CYS A 304 1.00 -10.42 2.98
C CYS A 304 0.96 -9.35 4.07
N LYS A 305 0.73 -9.72 5.33
CA LYS A 305 0.91 -8.81 6.48
C LYS A 305 2.38 -8.35 6.62
N ILE A 306 3.31 -9.07 6.00
CA ILE A 306 4.76 -8.85 6.06
C ILE A 306 5.31 -8.29 4.74
N ALA A 307 4.71 -8.67 3.60
CA ALA A 307 5.30 -8.48 2.30
C ALA A 307 5.17 -7.03 1.85
N LEU A 308 6.32 -6.38 1.69
CA LEU A 308 6.54 -5.39 0.65
C LEU A 308 7.50 -5.92 -0.45
N GLN A 309 8.07 -7.13 -0.31
CA GLN A 309 9.13 -7.63 -1.22
C GLN A 309 9.16 -9.13 -1.56
N SER A 310 8.27 -9.98 -1.04
CA SER A 310 8.38 -11.43 -1.26
C SER A 310 8.16 -11.91 -2.72
N LEU A 311 7.78 -11.01 -3.65
CA LEU A 311 7.71 -11.31 -5.09
C LEU A 311 8.95 -10.88 -5.89
N GLN A 312 9.97 -10.27 -5.27
CA GLN A 312 11.22 -9.92 -5.95
C GLN A 312 12.21 -11.10 -6.04
N TYR A 313 11.87 -12.24 -5.44
CA TYR A 313 12.56 -13.51 -5.60
C TYR A 313 11.64 -14.53 -6.27
N PRO A 314 12.02 -15.18 -7.39
CA PRO A 314 11.23 -16.22 -8.04
C PRO A 314 11.23 -17.57 -7.27
N CYS A 315 11.38 -17.56 -5.94
CA CYS A 315 11.46 -18.76 -5.11
C CYS A 315 10.31 -18.80 -4.10
N ILE A 316 9.10 -19.04 -4.59
CA ILE A 316 7.95 -19.47 -3.77
C ILE A 316 8.24 -20.83 -3.09
N ASP A 317 9.17 -21.62 -3.61
CA ASP A 317 9.43 -22.98 -3.13
C ASP A 317 10.35 -23.08 -1.90
N LEU A 318 11.18 -22.07 -1.60
CA LEU A 318 12.14 -22.14 -0.48
C LEU A 318 11.57 -21.68 0.87
N VAL A 319 10.56 -20.80 0.87
CA VAL A 319 9.90 -20.34 2.10
C VAL A 319 8.98 -21.43 2.67
N SER A 320 8.37 -22.23 1.79
CA SER A 320 7.55 -23.41 2.10
C SER A 320 8.30 -24.44 2.97
N GLU A 321 9.59 -24.71 2.71
CA GLU A 321 10.35 -25.69 3.48
C GLU A 321 10.69 -25.21 4.90
N THR A 322 10.88 -23.90 5.09
CA THR A 322 11.16 -23.33 6.42
C THR A 322 9.91 -23.14 7.28
N SER A 323 8.74 -22.89 6.68
CA SER A 323 7.47 -22.73 7.39
C SER A 323 6.89 -24.08 7.87
N GLU A 324 6.98 -25.15 7.08
CA GLU A 324 6.53 -26.50 7.48
C GLU A 324 7.25 -27.01 8.74
N LEU A 325 8.54 -26.69 8.89
CA LEU A 325 9.36 -27.10 10.03
C LEU A 325 9.01 -26.34 11.33
N LEU A 326 8.43 -25.15 11.21
CA LEU A 326 8.04 -24.29 12.34
C LEU A 326 6.60 -24.55 12.80
N VAL A 327 5.66 -24.79 11.88
CA VAL A 327 4.29 -25.21 12.22
C VAL A 327 4.31 -26.59 12.91
N ALA A 328 5.19 -27.50 12.47
CA ALA A 328 5.42 -28.78 13.15
C ALA A 328 6.02 -28.65 14.57
N ARG A 329 6.68 -27.53 14.89
CA ARG A 329 7.17 -27.23 16.25
C ARG A 329 6.12 -26.55 17.12
N MET A 330 5.26 -25.70 16.56
CA MET A 330 4.17 -25.04 17.31
C MET A 330 3.08 -26.02 17.73
N SER A 331 2.78 -27.05 16.93
CA SER A 331 1.86 -28.14 17.31
C SER A 331 2.29 -28.96 18.53
N LYS A 332 3.55 -28.86 18.97
CA LYS A 332 4.06 -29.57 20.15
C LYS A 332 4.15 -28.70 21.41
N LEU A 333 3.80 -27.42 21.32
CA LEU A 333 3.96 -26.44 22.41
C LEU A 333 2.63 -25.84 22.94
N CYS A 334 1.50 -26.14 22.29
CA CYS A 334 0.13 -25.97 22.81
C CYS A 334 -0.48 -27.35 23.05
#